data_AF-A0AAE0MYI3-F1
#
_entry.id   AF-A0AAE0MYI3-F1
#
_cell.length_a   1.000
_cell.length_b   1.000
_cell.length_c   1.000
_cell.angle_alpha   90.00
_cell.angle_beta   90.00
_cell.angle_gamma   90.00
#
_symmetry.space_group_name_H-M   'P 1'
#
loop_
_entity.id
_entity.type
_entity.pdbx_description
1 polymer ?
#
loop_
_entity_poly.entity_id
_entity_poly.type
_entity_poly.pdbx_seq_one_letter_code
_entity_poly.pdbx_strand_id
1 'polypeptide(L)'
;MFHWLANIISSGALKEYHSIEDILRLEPPEGEDFWVLEWAEDMKDQPVFPTWSAEGPLDKNRDPTAWGKQASEWAVRAGFVDGVGLHAPRREILINTNESVLDSGKAIGQVLKFAGQRNPKVLLNHYLDDMCTVDGAAIFLGTKPRDDLTQDFRSATMKRSAQLPQTLPSEVKRELESRPEYVQIMDELHRLEPQIELALDKETADCLKDRRSRLREKRRKLEHTALKEHQKSRVRAYPTNPKEHEQRDWRKGHFDRIRHLKPELDRLSYTLSLRVPLQSPQGISALRDLIALRRNDCRVAYQEVLRPVNGHCPSCRLEMEEIPVKKRWNHVFRCYTKRYKAEFGFAQFCFLCNAWETSETDWEAHCQGHIDNQETPLRCNPVTFRTAIACAGYCPCCLSNDRLPAAKRMHQHTIRANWLRHIYDCIPKYIQTQCASSWVPCPHERCPVVSCRDVQKE
;
A
#
# COMPACT_ATOMS: atom_id res chain seq x y z
N MET A 1 -3.89 2.08 21.73
CA MET A 1 -3.55 3.38 22.36
C MET A 1 -2.67 4.25 21.46
N PHE A 2 -1.55 3.75 20.93
CA PHE A 2 -0.60 4.49 20.06
C PHE A 2 -1.24 5.36 18.95
N HIS A 3 -2.13 4.77 18.15
CA HIS A 3 -2.79 5.50 17.06
C HIS A 3 -3.82 6.53 17.55
N TRP A 4 -4.38 6.39 18.76
CA TRP A 4 -5.38 7.33 19.28
C TRP A 4 -4.74 8.67 19.61
N LEU A 5 -3.62 8.64 20.31
CA LEU A 5 -2.87 9.84 20.67
C LEU A 5 -2.44 10.61 19.42
N ALA A 6 -1.90 9.90 18.42
CA ALA A 6 -1.57 10.51 17.13
C ALA A 6 -2.80 11.16 16.46
N ASN A 7 -3.98 10.52 16.55
CA ASN A 7 -5.21 11.09 15.99
C ASN A 7 -5.63 12.38 16.72
N ILE A 8 -5.66 12.36 18.05
CA ILE A 8 -6.05 13.48 18.93
C ILE A 8 -5.14 14.70 18.69
N ILE A 9 -3.82 14.49 18.71
CA ILE A 9 -2.85 15.58 18.53
C ILE A 9 -2.96 16.16 17.12
N SER A 10 -2.98 15.30 16.09
CA SER A 10 -3.01 15.78 14.70
C SER A 10 -4.32 16.46 14.30
N SER A 11 -5.43 16.19 14.98
CA SER A 11 -6.69 16.92 14.79
C SER A 11 -6.76 18.23 15.57
N GLY A 12 -5.75 18.58 16.40
CA GLY A 12 -5.81 19.77 17.25
C GLY A 12 -6.88 19.68 18.33
N ALA A 13 -7.25 18.46 18.76
CA ALA A 13 -8.38 18.27 19.68
C ALA A 13 -8.12 18.81 21.10
N LEU A 14 -6.86 19.03 21.46
CA LEU A 14 -6.47 19.52 22.78
C LEU A 14 -6.23 21.03 22.72
N LYS A 15 -6.75 21.73 23.73
CA LYS A 15 -6.76 23.21 23.78
C LYS A 15 -5.36 23.82 23.76
N GLU A 16 -4.44 23.28 24.55
CA GLU A 16 -3.11 23.89 24.81
C GLU A 16 -1.95 23.02 24.33
N TYR A 17 -2.21 21.80 23.84
CA TYR A 17 -1.18 20.80 23.54
C TYR A 17 -1.23 20.38 22.07
N HIS A 18 -0.18 20.71 21.32
CA HIS A 18 -0.19 20.57 19.87
C HIS A 18 0.89 19.62 19.34
N SER A 19 1.76 19.11 20.20
CA SER A 19 2.80 18.15 19.86
C SER A 19 2.82 16.96 20.82
N ILE A 20 3.58 15.92 20.46
CA ILE A 20 3.77 14.77 21.35
C ILE A 20 4.69 15.15 22.52
N GLU A 21 5.63 16.07 22.30
CA GLU A 21 6.53 16.59 23.32
C GLU A 21 5.77 17.34 24.41
N ASP A 22 4.77 18.13 24.04
CA ASP A 22 3.97 18.86 25.01
C ASP A 22 3.28 17.88 25.97
N ILE A 23 2.70 16.80 25.43
CA ILE A 23 2.01 15.77 26.21
C ILE A 23 2.99 14.97 27.09
N LEU A 24 4.15 14.61 26.55
CA LEU A 24 5.13 13.80 27.29
C LEU A 24 5.86 14.57 28.40
N ARG A 25 5.78 15.90 28.41
CA ARG A 25 6.33 16.76 29.46
C ARG A 25 5.36 17.02 30.61
N LEU A 26 4.11 16.55 30.50
CA LEU A 26 3.12 16.75 31.55
C LEU A 26 3.44 15.89 32.77
N GLU A 27 3.49 16.54 33.92
CA GLU A 27 3.57 15.92 35.23
C GLU A 27 2.29 16.27 35.99
N PRO A 28 1.53 15.30 36.53
CA PRO A 28 0.31 15.56 37.31
C PRO A 28 0.51 16.68 38.36
N PRO A 29 -0.53 17.49 38.64
CA PRO A 29 -0.47 18.47 39.71
C PRO A 29 -0.09 17.83 41.05
N GLU A 30 0.54 18.60 41.94
CA GLU A 30 0.96 18.09 43.25
C GLU A 30 -0.24 17.51 44.02
N GLY A 31 -0.13 16.24 44.40
CA GLY A 31 -1.18 15.50 45.11
C GLY A 31 -2.21 14.80 44.21
N GLU A 32 -2.10 14.90 42.88
CA GLU A 32 -2.94 14.18 41.93
C GLU A 32 -2.16 13.07 41.20
N ASP A 33 -2.83 11.95 40.91
CA ASP A 33 -2.24 10.83 40.16
C ASP A 33 -2.42 10.95 38.62
N PHE A 34 -3.16 11.97 38.16
CA PHE A 34 -3.50 12.14 36.76
C PHE A 34 -3.60 13.61 36.36
N TRP A 35 -3.49 13.88 35.06
CA TRP A 35 -3.71 15.21 34.48
C TRP A 35 -4.92 15.15 33.53
N VAL A 36 -5.88 16.07 33.72
CA VAL A 36 -7.05 16.20 32.83
C VAL A 36 -6.73 17.15 31.68
N LEU A 37 -6.78 16.65 30.45
CA LEU A 37 -6.52 17.47 29.26
C LEU A 37 -7.82 18.09 28.75
N GLU A 38 -7.87 19.42 28.68
CA GLU A 38 -9.01 20.14 28.13
C GLU A 38 -9.08 20.02 26.59
N TRP A 39 -10.29 19.80 26.10
CA TRP A 39 -10.58 19.84 24.66
C TRP A 39 -10.65 21.27 24.14
N ALA A 40 -10.19 21.47 22.91
CA ALA A 40 -10.38 22.72 22.20
C ALA A 40 -11.87 22.96 21.91
N GLU A 41 -12.33 24.20 22.06
CA GLU A 41 -13.76 24.55 21.99
C GLU A 41 -14.35 24.25 20.60
N ASP A 42 -13.58 24.56 19.55
CA ASP A 42 -13.92 24.30 18.15
C ASP A 42 -13.90 22.80 17.78
N MET A 43 -13.33 21.95 18.63
CA MET A 43 -13.22 20.51 18.40
C MET A 43 -14.26 19.66 19.11
N LYS A 44 -15.13 20.24 19.95
CA LYS A 44 -16.14 19.50 20.73
C LYS A 44 -17.12 18.72 19.87
N ASP A 45 -17.53 19.28 18.74
CA ASP A 45 -18.47 18.68 17.79
C ASP A 45 -17.79 18.09 16.54
N GLN A 46 -16.45 18.10 16.51
CA GLN A 46 -15.66 17.68 15.35
C GLN A 46 -15.13 16.25 15.49
N PRO A 47 -15.05 15.48 14.39
CA PRO A 47 -14.58 14.10 14.43
C PRO A 47 -13.06 14.01 14.56
N VAL A 48 -12.54 13.43 15.66
CA VAL A 48 -11.10 13.07 15.79
C VAL A 48 -10.71 11.89 14.90
N PHE A 49 -11.69 11.06 14.56
CA PHE A 49 -11.57 9.96 13.60
C PHE A 49 -12.43 10.24 12.36
N PRO A 50 -12.03 11.22 11.53
CA PRO A 50 -12.80 11.59 10.35
C PRO A 50 -12.75 10.49 9.29
N THR A 51 -13.72 10.54 8.39
CA THR A 51 -13.63 9.88 7.09
C THR A 51 -12.51 10.54 6.28
N TRP A 52 -11.75 9.74 5.53
CA TRP A 52 -10.67 10.24 4.67
C TRP A 52 -11.03 10.06 3.20
N SER A 53 -10.82 11.11 2.41
CA SER A 53 -10.87 11.08 0.94
C SER A 53 -9.46 11.15 0.34
N ALA A 54 -9.37 11.23 -1.00
CA ALA A 54 -8.09 11.44 -1.67
C ALA A 54 -7.54 12.86 -1.44
N GLU A 55 -8.42 13.80 -1.09
CA GLU A 55 -8.14 15.21 -0.87
C GLU A 55 -7.76 15.52 0.58
N GLY A 56 -8.14 14.67 1.54
CA GLY A 56 -7.83 14.85 2.96
C GLY A 56 -8.91 14.29 3.90
N PRO A 57 -8.86 14.63 5.20
CA PRO A 57 -9.94 14.33 6.13
C PRO A 57 -11.19 15.15 5.78
N LEU A 58 -12.37 14.55 6.00
CA LEU A 58 -13.67 15.20 5.86
C LEU A 58 -14.24 15.50 7.25
N ASP A 59 -15.04 16.56 7.37
CA ASP A 59 -15.85 16.82 8.57
C ASP A 59 -17.04 15.85 8.65
N LYS A 60 -16.71 14.56 8.82
CA LYS A 60 -17.67 13.48 8.95
C LYS A 60 -17.06 12.34 9.74
N ASN A 61 -17.77 11.90 10.77
CA ASN A 61 -17.44 10.68 11.50
C ASN A 61 -17.25 9.49 10.54
N ARG A 62 -16.20 8.72 10.81
CA ARG A 62 -15.93 7.51 10.07
C ARG A 62 -16.98 6.44 10.40
N ASP A 63 -17.52 5.82 9.35
CA ASP A 63 -18.48 4.72 9.47
C ASP A 63 -17.90 3.57 10.32
N PRO A 64 -18.59 3.13 11.40
CA PRO A 64 -18.15 2.01 12.23
C PRO A 64 -17.87 0.73 11.44
N THR A 65 -18.66 0.46 10.41
CA THR A 65 -18.50 -0.75 9.57
C THR A 65 -17.25 -0.69 8.69
N ALA A 66 -16.80 0.52 8.34
CA ALA A 66 -15.61 0.72 7.51
C ALA A 66 -14.34 0.23 8.20
N TRP A 67 -14.27 0.26 9.53
CA TRP A 67 -13.13 -0.29 10.27
C TRP A 67 -13.02 -1.80 10.11
N GLY A 68 -14.13 -2.52 10.24
CA GLY A 68 -14.19 -3.97 10.05
C GLY A 68 -13.81 -4.38 8.64
N LYS A 69 -14.37 -3.67 7.65
CA LYS A 69 -14.06 -3.89 6.23
C LYS A 69 -12.57 -3.66 5.95
N GLN A 70 -11.99 -2.54 6.40
CA GLN A 70 -10.57 -2.24 6.15
C GLN A 70 -9.62 -3.19 6.87
N ALA A 71 -9.94 -3.60 8.10
CA ALA A 71 -9.17 -4.61 8.82
C ALA A 71 -9.12 -5.93 8.03
N SER A 72 -10.28 -6.36 7.51
CA SER A 72 -10.37 -7.55 6.68
C SER A 72 -9.57 -7.41 5.38
N GLU A 73 -9.67 -6.27 4.71
CA GLU A 73 -8.88 -5.97 3.52
C GLU A 73 -7.36 -5.94 3.80
N TRP A 74 -6.91 -5.40 4.94
CA TRP A 74 -5.50 -5.44 5.35
C TRP A 74 -5.03 -6.87 5.56
N ALA A 75 -5.84 -7.70 6.22
CA ALA A 75 -5.51 -9.10 6.44
C ALA A 75 -5.43 -9.89 5.14
N VAL A 76 -6.36 -9.67 4.21
CA VAL A 76 -6.29 -10.27 2.86
C VAL A 76 -5.01 -9.84 2.15
N ARG A 77 -4.61 -8.57 2.24
CA ARG A 77 -3.32 -8.09 1.70
C ARG A 77 -2.10 -8.73 2.37
N ALA A 78 -2.21 -9.05 3.67
CA ALA A 78 -1.18 -9.77 4.43
C ALA A 78 -1.17 -11.30 4.18
N GLY A 79 -2.12 -11.81 3.37
CA GLY A 79 -2.18 -13.21 2.95
C GLY A 79 -3.22 -14.06 3.66
N PHE A 80 -4.06 -13.49 4.53
CA PHE A 80 -5.15 -14.24 5.18
C PHE A 80 -6.36 -14.35 4.24
N VAL A 81 -6.64 -15.56 3.73
CA VAL A 81 -7.65 -15.78 2.68
C VAL A 81 -9.04 -15.27 3.07
N ASP A 82 -9.44 -15.57 4.31
CA ASP A 82 -10.76 -15.24 4.85
C ASP A 82 -10.80 -13.82 5.45
N GLY A 83 -9.67 -13.09 5.45
CA GLY A 83 -9.53 -11.81 6.11
C GLY A 83 -9.57 -11.93 7.65
N VAL A 84 -9.68 -10.80 8.33
CA VAL A 84 -9.74 -10.72 9.80
C VAL A 84 -10.68 -9.59 10.20
N GLY A 85 -11.61 -9.86 11.13
CA GLY A 85 -12.49 -8.85 11.73
C GLY A 85 -11.86 -8.16 12.94
N LEU A 86 -12.39 -7.00 13.34
CA LEU A 86 -11.90 -6.25 14.52
C LEU A 86 -12.05 -7.03 15.84
N HIS A 87 -12.94 -8.01 15.89
CA HIS A 87 -13.08 -8.87 17.07
C HIS A 87 -11.91 -9.84 17.24
N ALA A 88 -11.11 -10.10 16.22
CA ALA A 88 -10.01 -11.07 16.32
C ALA A 88 -8.87 -10.58 17.23
N PRO A 89 -8.33 -9.35 17.12
CA PRO A 89 -7.37 -8.84 18.12
C PRO A 89 -7.93 -8.86 19.53
N ARG A 90 -9.22 -8.53 19.70
CA ARG A 90 -9.89 -8.58 21.00
C ARG A 90 -9.98 -10.00 21.54
N ARG A 91 -10.32 -10.97 20.68
CA ARG A 91 -10.35 -12.41 21.00
C ARG A 91 -8.99 -12.87 21.51
N GLU A 92 -7.94 -12.56 20.77
CA GLU A 92 -6.56 -12.91 21.10
C GLU A 92 -6.13 -12.34 22.46
N ILE A 93 -6.39 -11.05 22.71
CA ILE A 93 -6.05 -10.43 24.00
C ILE A 93 -6.82 -11.10 25.15
N LEU A 94 -8.09 -11.46 24.96
CA LEU A 94 -8.88 -12.12 26.00
C LEU A 94 -8.41 -13.55 26.29
N ILE A 95 -7.98 -14.28 25.26
CA ILE A 95 -7.35 -15.59 25.41
C ILE A 95 -6.05 -15.47 26.21
N ASN A 96 -5.15 -14.57 25.81
CA ASN A 96 -3.87 -14.35 26.50
C ASN A 96 -4.06 -13.86 27.95
N THR A 97 -5.08 -13.02 28.17
CA THR A 97 -5.45 -12.58 29.53
C THR A 97 -5.94 -13.76 30.36
N ASN A 98 -6.77 -14.64 29.80
CA ASN A 98 -7.28 -15.82 30.49
C ASN A 98 -6.17 -16.84 30.81
N GLU A 99 -5.23 -17.07 29.88
CA GLU A 99 -4.05 -17.91 30.09
C GLU A 99 -3.15 -17.34 31.20
N SER A 100 -2.83 -16.04 31.16
CA SER A 100 -2.09 -15.36 32.23
C SER A 100 -2.80 -15.40 33.59
N VAL A 101 -4.13 -15.40 33.59
CA VAL A 101 -4.97 -15.48 34.78
C VAL A 101 -4.90 -16.89 35.40
N LEU A 102 -4.83 -17.95 34.60
CA LEU A 102 -4.58 -19.31 35.07
C LEU A 102 -3.21 -19.45 35.75
N ASP A 103 -2.18 -18.80 35.20
CA ASP A 103 -0.83 -18.80 35.78
C ASP A 103 -0.71 -17.91 37.04
N SER A 104 -1.48 -16.82 37.10
CA SER A 104 -1.39 -15.83 38.19
C SER A 104 -2.49 -15.95 39.27
N GLY A 105 -3.41 -16.91 39.13
CA GLY A 105 -4.52 -17.14 40.08
C GLY A 105 -5.55 -16.00 40.11
N LYS A 106 -5.62 -15.15 39.08
CA LYS A 106 -6.57 -14.03 39.03
C LYS A 106 -8.01 -14.58 38.87
N ALA A 107 -9.01 -13.84 39.35
CA ALA A 107 -10.40 -14.26 39.20
C ALA A 107 -10.92 -14.01 37.77
N ILE A 108 -11.75 -14.92 37.23
CA ILE A 108 -12.46 -14.74 35.94
C ILE A 108 -13.25 -13.41 35.89
N GLY A 109 -13.71 -12.92 37.04
CA GLY A 109 -14.36 -11.62 37.16
C GLY A 109 -13.49 -10.44 36.70
N GLN A 110 -12.17 -10.52 36.84
CA GLN A 110 -11.23 -9.51 36.32
C GLN A 110 -11.13 -9.57 34.79
N VAL A 111 -11.15 -10.77 34.20
CA VAL A 111 -11.21 -10.96 32.74
C VAL A 111 -12.51 -10.37 32.18
N LEU A 112 -13.63 -10.59 32.87
CA LEU A 112 -14.93 -10.02 32.48
C LEU A 112 -14.95 -8.50 32.57
N LYS A 113 -14.37 -7.91 33.64
CA LYS A 113 -14.21 -6.45 33.76
C LYS A 113 -13.32 -5.88 32.66
N PHE A 114 -12.16 -6.50 32.40
CA PHE A 114 -11.26 -6.10 31.32
C PHE A 114 -11.94 -6.22 29.94
N ALA A 115 -12.73 -7.27 29.74
CA ALA A 115 -13.55 -7.43 28.55
C ALA A 115 -14.72 -6.42 28.50
N GLY A 116 -15.09 -5.75 29.58
CA GLY A 116 -16.35 -5.00 29.65
C GLY A 116 -17.58 -5.89 29.43
N GLN A 117 -17.50 -7.17 29.81
CA GLN A 117 -18.56 -8.15 29.66
C GLN A 117 -19.24 -8.41 31.01
N ARG A 118 -20.57 -8.38 31.03
CA ARG A 118 -21.35 -8.74 32.22
C ARG A 118 -21.70 -10.23 32.27
N ASN A 119 -21.81 -10.87 31.10
CA ASN A 119 -22.23 -12.27 30.98
C ASN A 119 -21.04 -13.18 30.64
N PRO A 120 -20.67 -14.13 31.53
CA PRO A 120 -19.60 -15.09 31.28
C PRO A 120 -19.80 -15.95 30.02
N LYS A 121 -21.05 -16.24 29.64
CA LYS A 121 -21.36 -17.03 28.43
C LYS A 121 -20.87 -16.38 27.15
N VAL A 122 -20.88 -15.04 27.10
CA VAL A 122 -20.39 -14.30 25.93
C VAL A 122 -18.87 -14.46 25.79
N LEU A 123 -18.15 -14.41 26.92
CA LEU A 123 -16.71 -14.67 26.94
C LEU A 123 -16.43 -16.10 26.46
N LEU A 124 -17.12 -17.09 27.03
CA LEU A 124 -16.91 -18.50 26.71
C LEU A 124 -17.22 -18.82 25.24
N ASN A 125 -18.40 -18.43 24.74
CA ASN A 125 -18.91 -18.89 23.45
C ASN A 125 -18.39 -18.09 22.25
N HIS A 126 -17.95 -16.84 22.44
CA HIS A 126 -17.58 -15.96 21.33
C HIS A 126 -16.11 -15.53 21.35
N TYR A 127 -15.43 -15.62 22.49
CA TYR A 127 -14.07 -15.11 22.63
C TYR A 127 -13.06 -16.16 23.06
N LEU A 128 -13.41 -17.09 23.94
CA LEU A 128 -12.54 -18.22 24.21
C LEU A 128 -12.56 -19.19 23.01
N ASP A 129 -11.50 -19.99 22.91
CA ASP A 129 -11.40 -20.98 21.85
C ASP A 129 -12.19 -22.24 22.21
N ASP A 130 -12.80 -22.88 21.21
CA ASP A 130 -13.45 -24.18 21.40
C ASP A 130 -12.43 -25.26 21.80
N MET A 131 -11.15 -25.02 21.49
CA MET A 131 -10.04 -25.84 21.92
C MET A 131 -9.77 -25.63 23.41
N CYS A 132 -9.86 -26.72 24.17
CA CYS A 132 -9.41 -26.76 25.54
C CYS A 132 -7.90 -26.48 25.59
N THR A 133 -7.50 -25.42 26.31
CA THR A 133 -6.10 -25.06 26.53
C THR A 133 -5.46 -25.85 27.67
N VAL A 134 -6.22 -26.77 28.27
CA VAL A 134 -5.76 -27.60 29.37
C VAL A 134 -4.99 -28.78 28.80
N ASP A 135 -3.68 -28.80 29.09
CA ASP A 135 -2.84 -29.97 28.81
C ASP A 135 -3.13 -31.07 29.84
N GLY A 136 -4.16 -31.87 29.56
CA GLY A 136 -4.58 -32.96 30.45
C GLY A 136 -3.49 -34.01 30.66
N ALA A 137 -2.62 -34.22 29.68
CA ALA A 137 -1.50 -35.15 29.80
C ALA A 137 -0.45 -34.61 30.77
N ALA A 138 -0.10 -33.31 30.66
CA ALA A 138 0.83 -32.69 31.59
C ALA A 138 0.28 -32.65 33.02
N ILE A 139 -1.00 -32.36 33.19
CA ILE A 139 -1.66 -32.41 34.51
C ILE A 139 -1.61 -33.82 35.10
N PHE A 140 -1.97 -34.84 34.32
CA PHE A 140 -1.95 -36.22 34.78
C PHE A 140 -0.55 -36.71 35.14
N LEU A 141 0.47 -36.29 34.38
CA LEU A 141 1.86 -36.69 34.57
C LEU A 141 2.65 -35.77 35.50
N GLY A 142 2.05 -34.70 36.02
CA GLY A 142 2.73 -33.70 36.84
C GLY A 142 3.85 -32.96 36.11
N THR A 143 3.78 -32.86 34.78
CA THR A 143 4.78 -32.19 33.95
C THR A 143 4.37 -30.76 33.61
N LYS A 144 5.27 -29.99 33.01
CA LYS A 144 4.98 -28.63 32.56
C LYS A 144 3.99 -28.67 31.38
N PRO A 145 2.87 -27.93 31.43
CA PRO A 145 1.92 -27.83 30.32
C PRO A 145 2.58 -27.34 29.04
N ARG A 146 2.19 -27.91 27.92
CA ARG A 146 2.53 -27.46 26.57
C ARG A 146 1.50 -26.46 26.04
N ASP A 147 1.95 -25.26 25.72
CA ASP A 147 1.18 -24.18 25.11
C ASP A 147 1.33 -24.11 23.58
N ASP A 148 2.42 -24.67 23.04
CA ASP A 148 2.79 -24.68 21.62
C ASP A 148 1.73 -25.34 20.72
N LEU A 149 1.21 -26.51 21.10
CA LEU A 149 0.21 -27.24 20.30
C LEU A 149 -1.07 -26.45 20.08
N THR A 150 -1.58 -25.82 21.14
CA THR A 150 -2.82 -25.04 21.07
C THR A 150 -2.62 -23.81 20.19
N GLN A 151 -1.46 -23.14 20.30
CA GLN A 151 -1.10 -22.02 19.40
C GLN A 151 -0.98 -22.48 17.94
N ASP A 152 -0.38 -23.65 17.70
CA ASP A 152 -0.25 -24.23 16.36
C ASP A 152 -1.60 -24.53 15.72
N PHE A 153 -2.51 -25.19 16.45
CA PHE A 153 -3.87 -25.45 15.95
C PHE A 153 -4.64 -24.17 15.65
N ARG A 154 -4.56 -23.16 16.53
CA ARG A 154 -5.18 -21.84 16.29
C ARG A 154 -4.61 -21.19 15.03
N SER A 155 -3.28 -21.17 14.88
CA SER A 155 -2.62 -20.60 13.69
C SER A 155 -3.00 -21.35 12.40
N ALA A 156 -3.19 -22.67 12.49
CA ALA A 156 -3.60 -23.50 11.37
C ALA A 156 -5.03 -23.16 10.91
N THR A 157 -5.93 -22.65 11.76
CA THR A 157 -7.27 -22.23 11.29
C THR A 157 -7.25 -20.94 10.45
N MET A 158 -6.23 -20.09 10.61
CA MET A 158 -6.19 -18.76 9.98
C MET A 158 -5.97 -18.75 8.47
N LYS A 159 -5.63 -19.90 7.84
CA LYS A 159 -5.41 -20.04 6.38
C LYS A 159 -4.57 -18.91 5.77
N ARG A 160 -3.38 -18.65 6.34
CA ARG A 160 -2.47 -17.66 5.76
C ARG A 160 -1.73 -18.26 4.56
N SER A 161 -1.79 -17.58 3.41
CA SER A 161 -0.95 -17.84 2.25
C SER A 161 -0.09 -16.62 1.97
N ALA A 162 1.23 -16.76 2.15
CA ALA A 162 2.16 -15.67 1.91
C ALA A 162 2.07 -15.15 0.48
N GLN A 163 1.70 -15.98 -0.51
CA GLN A 163 1.56 -15.62 -1.93
C GLN A 163 0.11 -15.48 -2.40
N LEU A 164 -0.80 -15.10 -1.50
CA LEU A 164 -2.19 -14.87 -1.87
C LEU A 164 -2.31 -13.80 -2.98
N PRO A 165 -2.81 -14.14 -4.18
CA PRO A 165 -2.99 -13.18 -5.26
C PRO A 165 -4.03 -12.13 -4.87
N GLN A 166 -3.76 -10.86 -5.14
CA GLN A 166 -4.69 -9.75 -4.89
C GLN A 166 -5.35 -9.22 -6.17
N THR A 167 -4.98 -9.80 -7.31
CA THR A 167 -5.56 -9.62 -8.64
C THR A 167 -5.71 -10.97 -9.32
N LEU A 168 -6.66 -11.08 -10.24
CA LEU A 168 -6.82 -12.28 -11.05
C LEU A 168 -5.55 -12.55 -11.88
N PRO A 169 -5.02 -13.79 -11.87
CA PRO A 169 -4.01 -14.20 -12.86
C PRO A 169 -4.54 -14.01 -14.29
N SER A 170 -3.64 -13.72 -15.23
CA SER A 170 -4.01 -13.43 -16.62
C SER A 170 -4.85 -14.53 -17.26
N GLU A 171 -4.59 -15.80 -16.95
CA GLU A 171 -5.36 -16.93 -17.46
C GLU A 171 -6.80 -16.92 -16.96
N VAL A 172 -7.00 -16.86 -15.63
CA VAL A 172 -8.33 -16.78 -15.00
C VAL A 172 -9.08 -15.53 -15.46
N LYS A 173 -8.35 -14.42 -15.66
CA LYS A 173 -8.92 -13.18 -16.17
C LYS A 173 -9.44 -13.36 -17.61
N ARG A 174 -8.67 -13.99 -18.50
CA ARG A 174 -9.12 -14.30 -19.87
C ARG A 174 -10.34 -15.20 -19.88
N GLU A 175 -10.37 -16.22 -19.02
CA GLU A 175 -11.54 -17.08 -18.88
C GLU A 175 -12.77 -16.28 -18.45
N LEU A 176 -12.65 -15.43 -17.42
CA LEU A 176 -13.72 -14.54 -16.98
C LEU A 176 -14.19 -13.60 -18.09
N GLU A 177 -13.25 -13.01 -18.83
CA GLU A 177 -13.51 -12.09 -19.95
C GLU A 177 -14.24 -12.79 -21.11
N SER A 178 -14.09 -14.11 -21.26
CA SER A 178 -14.79 -14.91 -22.26
C SER A 178 -16.22 -15.31 -21.88
N ARG A 179 -16.61 -15.13 -20.61
CA ARG A 179 -17.95 -15.53 -20.13
C ARG A 179 -19.04 -14.64 -20.75
N PRO A 180 -20.18 -15.20 -21.19
CA PRO A 180 -21.24 -14.42 -21.86
C PRO A 180 -21.71 -13.20 -21.07
N GLU A 181 -21.87 -13.33 -19.75
CA GLU A 181 -22.28 -12.22 -18.90
C GLU A 181 -21.25 -11.07 -18.88
N TYR A 182 -19.95 -11.40 -18.88
CA TYR A 182 -18.89 -10.41 -18.88
C TYR A 182 -18.81 -9.69 -20.23
N VAL A 183 -18.89 -10.44 -21.33
CA VAL A 183 -18.94 -9.90 -22.70
C VAL A 183 -20.11 -8.95 -22.86
N GLN A 184 -21.32 -9.34 -22.43
CA GLN A 184 -22.51 -8.48 -22.48
C GLN A 184 -22.32 -7.16 -21.73
N ILE A 185 -21.75 -7.21 -20.51
CA ILE A 185 -21.46 -6.00 -19.73
C ILE A 185 -20.48 -5.09 -20.48
N MET A 186 -19.42 -5.67 -21.06
CA MET A 186 -18.42 -4.91 -21.79
C MET A 186 -18.99 -4.29 -23.07
N ASP A 187 -19.77 -5.04 -23.86
CA ASP A 187 -20.43 -4.52 -25.07
C ASP A 187 -21.38 -3.37 -24.73
N GLU A 188 -22.17 -3.51 -23.67
CA GLU A 188 -23.07 -2.46 -23.22
C GLU A 188 -22.31 -1.21 -22.75
N LEU A 189 -21.20 -1.38 -22.04
CA LEU A 189 -20.32 -0.26 -21.65
C LEU A 189 -19.77 0.48 -22.88
N HIS A 190 -19.31 -0.24 -23.91
CA HIS A 190 -18.81 0.38 -25.15
C HIS A 190 -19.92 1.12 -25.91
N ARG A 191 -21.16 0.60 -25.91
CA ARG A 191 -22.31 1.27 -26.55
C ARG A 191 -22.74 2.54 -25.81
N LEU A 192 -22.63 2.55 -24.48
CA LEU A 192 -23.02 3.71 -23.66
C LEU A 192 -22.05 4.89 -23.78
N GLU A 193 -20.77 4.64 -24.09
CA GLU A 193 -19.75 5.69 -24.18
C GLU A 193 -20.09 6.79 -25.21
N PRO A 194 -20.35 6.46 -26.50
CA PRO A 194 -20.76 7.47 -27.47
C PRO A 194 -22.15 8.07 -27.17
N GLN A 195 -23.08 7.30 -26.58
CA GLN A 195 -24.42 7.80 -26.23
C GLN A 195 -24.35 8.90 -25.16
N ILE A 196 -23.40 8.80 -24.22
CA ILE A 196 -23.17 9.82 -23.20
C ILE A 196 -22.57 11.08 -23.83
N GLU A 197 -21.65 10.94 -24.79
CA GLU A 197 -21.04 12.08 -25.49
C GLU A 197 -22.02 12.82 -26.39
N LEU A 198 -22.96 12.09 -27.00
CA LEU A 198 -23.98 12.62 -27.91
C LEU A 198 -25.29 13.06 -27.22
N ALA A 199 -25.39 12.91 -25.90
CA ALA A 199 -26.60 13.27 -25.16
C ALA A 199 -26.84 14.80 -25.23
N LEU A 200 -27.99 15.19 -25.76
CA LEU A 200 -28.37 16.59 -25.97
C LEU A 200 -28.88 17.27 -24.69
N ASP A 201 -29.45 16.48 -23.78
CA ASP A 201 -29.99 16.96 -22.52
C ASP A 201 -29.30 16.31 -21.30
N LYS A 202 -29.32 17.04 -20.19
CA LYS A 202 -28.64 16.65 -18.95
C LYS A 202 -29.27 15.42 -18.30
N GLU A 203 -30.58 15.26 -18.39
CA GLU A 203 -31.32 14.18 -17.73
C GLU A 203 -30.98 12.83 -18.38
N THR A 204 -31.00 12.77 -19.70
CA THR A 204 -30.56 11.60 -20.48
C THR A 204 -29.09 11.29 -20.20
N ALA A 205 -28.22 12.31 -20.19
CA ALA A 205 -26.80 12.11 -19.89
C ALA A 205 -26.58 11.53 -18.49
N ASP A 206 -27.31 12.00 -17.48
CA ASP A 206 -27.19 11.54 -16.10
C ASP A 206 -27.77 10.12 -15.91
N CYS A 207 -28.88 9.79 -16.58
CA CYS A 207 -29.42 8.43 -16.62
C CYS A 207 -28.44 7.43 -17.26
N LEU A 208 -27.82 7.79 -18.39
CA LEU A 208 -26.79 6.97 -19.04
C LEU A 208 -25.54 6.80 -18.16
N LYS A 209 -25.11 7.85 -17.46
CA LYS A 209 -23.99 7.78 -16.49
C LYS A 209 -24.32 6.87 -15.30
N ASP A 210 -25.56 6.89 -14.80
CA ASP A 210 -26.00 5.99 -13.73
C ASP A 210 -25.99 4.54 -14.20
N ARG A 211 -26.56 4.25 -15.37
CA ARG A 211 -26.51 2.92 -16.00
C ARG A 211 -25.08 2.41 -16.18
N ARG A 212 -24.18 3.25 -16.70
CA ARG A 212 -22.75 2.94 -16.82
C ARG A 212 -22.12 2.63 -15.46
N SER A 213 -22.50 3.36 -14.42
CA SER A 213 -21.99 3.14 -13.05
C SER A 213 -22.46 1.81 -12.48
N ARG A 214 -23.73 1.44 -12.68
CA ARG A 214 -24.29 0.13 -12.28
C ARG A 214 -23.59 -1.03 -13.00
N LEU A 215 -23.34 -0.92 -14.30
CA LEU A 215 -22.62 -1.95 -15.08
C LEU A 215 -21.17 -2.10 -14.63
N ARG A 216 -20.46 -0.98 -14.38
CA ARG A 216 -19.10 -1.01 -13.82
C ARG A 216 -19.08 -1.69 -12.45
N GLU A 217 -20.08 -1.46 -11.61
CA GLU A 217 -20.22 -2.14 -10.32
C GLU A 217 -20.49 -3.64 -10.50
N LYS A 218 -21.37 -4.03 -11.42
CA LYS A 218 -21.62 -5.44 -11.74
C LYS A 218 -20.34 -6.14 -12.19
N ARG A 219 -19.57 -5.53 -13.09
CA ARG A 219 -18.26 -6.04 -13.54
C ARG A 219 -17.30 -6.22 -12.36
N ARG A 220 -17.17 -5.20 -11.49
CA ARG A 220 -16.31 -5.27 -10.29
C ARG A 220 -16.70 -6.41 -9.37
N LYS A 221 -18.01 -6.68 -9.19
CA LYS A 221 -18.50 -7.80 -8.38
C LYS A 221 -18.10 -9.15 -8.99
N LEU A 222 -18.24 -9.33 -10.31
CA LEU A 222 -17.81 -10.55 -11.00
C LEU A 222 -16.31 -10.80 -10.82
N GLU A 223 -15.48 -9.78 -11.06
CA GLU A 223 -14.03 -9.86 -10.86
C GLU A 223 -13.67 -10.19 -9.40
N HIS A 224 -14.37 -9.58 -8.44
CA HIS A 224 -14.15 -9.81 -7.01
C HIS A 224 -14.52 -11.24 -6.59
N THR A 225 -15.67 -11.74 -7.04
CA THR A 225 -16.13 -13.11 -6.76
C THR A 225 -15.16 -14.13 -7.35
N ALA A 226 -14.79 -13.97 -8.62
CA ALA A 226 -13.81 -14.85 -9.27
C ALA A 226 -12.45 -14.85 -8.54
N LEU A 227 -12.00 -13.67 -8.08
CA LEU A 227 -10.77 -13.58 -7.28
C LEU A 227 -10.91 -14.32 -5.96
N LYS A 228 -12.04 -14.18 -5.27
CA LYS A 228 -12.29 -14.86 -3.99
C LYS A 228 -12.39 -16.37 -4.13
N GLU A 229 -13.04 -16.86 -5.18
CA GLU A 229 -13.09 -18.29 -5.50
C GLU A 229 -11.69 -18.83 -5.80
N HIS A 230 -10.91 -18.12 -6.63
CA HIS A 230 -9.53 -18.48 -6.91
C HIS A 230 -8.63 -18.47 -5.66
N GLN A 231 -8.82 -17.51 -4.77
CA GLN A 231 -8.09 -17.46 -3.49
C GLN A 231 -8.41 -18.65 -2.59
N LYS A 232 -9.68 -19.09 -2.55
CA LYS A 232 -10.15 -20.20 -1.71
C LYS A 232 -9.77 -21.58 -2.25
N SER A 233 -9.73 -21.75 -3.58
CA SER A 233 -9.41 -23.03 -4.21
C SER A 233 -7.92 -23.39 -4.16
N ARG A 234 -7.05 -22.43 -3.84
CA ARG A 234 -5.60 -22.66 -3.75
C ARG A 234 -5.25 -23.48 -2.51
N VAL A 235 -4.52 -24.57 -2.73
CA VAL A 235 -3.86 -25.35 -1.67
C VAL A 235 -2.89 -24.44 -0.90
N ARG A 236 -2.81 -24.62 0.43
CA ARG A 236 -1.80 -23.96 1.26
C ARG A 236 -0.41 -24.40 0.82
N ALA A 237 0.21 -23.63 -0.06
CA ALA A 237 1.62 -23.74 -0.33
C ALA A 237 2.38 -22.83 0.66
N TYR A 238 3.29 -23.41 1.44
CA TYR A 238 4.36 -22.67 2.10
C TYR A 238 5.52 -22.59 1.11
N PRO A 239 5.68 -21.51 0.34
CA PRO A 239 6.82 -21.41 -0.56
C PRO A 239 8.11 -21.29 0.25
N THR A 240 9.01 -22.22 0.04
CA THR A 240 10.43 -22.10 0.40
C THR A 240 11.09 -21.17 -0.62
N ASN A 241 11.50 -19.97 -0.18
CA ASN A 241 12.27 -18.97 -0.94
C ASN A 241 11.77 -18.65 -2.37
N PRO A 242 10.75 -17.78 -2.51
CA PRO A 242 10.29 -17.34 -3.82
C PRO A 242 11.34 -16.43 -4.49
N LYS A 243 11.73 -16.75 -5.73
CA LYS A 243 12.74 -16.00 -6.49
C LYS A 243 12.21 -14.61 -6.91
N GLU A 244 13.10 -13.67 -7.16
CA GLU A 244 12.74 -12.27 -7.45
C GLU A 244 11.91 -12.10 -8.74
N HIS A 245 12.20 -12.92 -9.77
CA HIS A 245 11.50 -12.92 -11.05
C HIS A 245 10.10 -13.53 -10.99
N GLU A 246 9.79 -14.32 -9.96
CA GLU A 246 8.46 -14.89 -9.78
C GLU A 246 7.50 -13.73 -9.54
N GLN A 247 6.57 -13.52 -10.48
CA GLN A 247 5.64 -12.39 -10.42
C GLN A 247 4.79 -12.48 -9.16
N ARG A 248 5.23 -11.81 -8.10
CA ARG A 248 4.43 -11.52 -6.93
C ARG A 248 3.41 -10.45 -7.30
N ASP A 249 2.29 -10.44 -6.57
CA ASP A 249 1.27 -9.41 -6.70
C ASP A 249 1.92 -8.01 -6.75
N TRP A 250 1.44 -7.16 -7.66
CA TRP A 250 2.05 -5.85 -7.87
C TRP A 250 2.07 -5.01 -6.59
N ARG A 251 1.09 -5.19 -5.71
CA ARG A 251 0.94 -4.45 -4.45
C ARG A 251 2.06 -4.74 -3.46
N LYS A 252 2.66 -5.92 -3.49
CA LYS A 252 3.71 -6.30 -2.52
C LYS A 252 4.99 -5.51 -2.68
N GLY A 253 5.40 -5.23 -3.91
CA GLY A 253 6.56 -4.38 -4.21
C GLY A 253 6.19 -2.94 -4.54
N HIS A 254 4.91 -2.55 -4.42
CA HIS A 254 4.51 -1.18 -4.77
C HIS A 254 5.04 -0.17 -3.74
N PHE A 255 4.97 -0.51 -2.45
CA PHE A 255 5.47 0.34 -1.38
C PHE A 255 6.96 0.66 -1.55
N ASP A 256 7.78 -0.34 -1.83
CA ASP A 256 9.23 -0.15 -2.07
C ASP A 256 9.53 0.82 -3.21
N ARG A 257 8.63 0.89 -4.20
CA ARG A 257 8.77 1.80 -5.34
C ARG A 257 8.35 3.24 -5.04
N ILE A 258 7.64 3.48 -3.96
CA ILE A 258 7.13 4.83 -3.62
C ILE A 258 7.59 5.32 -2.24
N ARG A 259 8.24 4.48 -1.43
CA ARG A 259 8.66 4.80 -0.05
C ARG A 259 9.56 6.03 0.03
N HIS A 260 10.40 6.26 -0.99
CA HIS A 260 11.28 7.44 -1.08
C HIS A 260 10.50 8.77 -1.20
N LEU A 261 9.22 8.74 -1.60
CA LEU A 261 8.34 9.92 -1.61
C LEU A 261 7.58 10.13 -0.30
N LYS A 262 7.70 9.18 0.65
CA LYS A 262 6.99 9.20 1.94
C LYS A 262 7.95 8.81 3.06
N PRO A 263 8.96 9.64 3.38
CA PRO A 263 9.98 9.32 4.37
C PRO A 263 9.41 8.96 5.74
N GLU A 264 8.29 9.58 6.14
CA GLU A 264 7.59 9.26 7.40
C GLU A 264 7.04 7.83 7.37
N LEU A 265 6.40 7.43 6.27
CA LEU A 265 5.88 6.07 6.12
C LEU A 265 7.02 5.05 5.98
N ASP A 266 8.13 5.44 5.38
CA ASP A 266 9.31 4.61 5.25
C ASP A 266 9.92 4.27 6.62
N ARG A 267 10.14 5.28 7.47
CA ARG A 267 10.59 5.07 8.86
C ARG A 267 9.62 4.25 9.67
N LEU A 268 8.32 4.47 9.50
CA LEU A 268 7.28 3.68 10.18
C LEU A 268 7.30 2.20 9.78
N SER A 269 7.69 1.87 8.55
CA SER A 269 7.76 0.48 8.09
C SER A 269 8.71 -0.37 8.95
N TYR A 270 9.78 0.24 9.45
CA TYR A 270 10.69 -0.36 10.40
C TYR A 270 10.19 -0.21 11.83
N THR A 271 9.88 1.04 12.23
CA THR A 271 9.66 1.39 13.65
C THR A 271 8.41 0.73 14.24
N LEU A 272 7.33 0.54 13.44
CA LEU A 272 6.09 -0.09 13.92
C LEU A 272 6.25 -1.57 14.28
N SER A 273 7.33 -2.22 13.84
CA SER A 273 7.62 -3.62 14.15
C SER A 273 8.41 -3.80 15.46
N LEU A 274 8.95 -2.71 16.02
CA LEU A 274 9.77 -2.75 17.22
C LEU A 274 8.89 -2.90 18.47
N ARG A 275 9.33 -3.78 19.38
CA ARG A 275 8.70 -3.96 20.71
C ARG A 275 9.42 -3.08 21.73
N VAL A 276 9.12 -1.80 21.71
CA VAL A 276 9.74 -0.79 22.58
C VAL A 276 8.69 0.04 23.32
N PRO A 277 8.98 0.59 24.51
CA PRO A 277 8.09 1.50 25.21
C PRO A 277 7.71 2.72 24.36
N LEU A 278 6.52 3.28 24.56
CA LEU A 278 6.06 4.44 23.77
C LEU A 278 6.91 5.69 24.01
N GLN A 279 7.43 5.85 25.24
CA GLN A 279 8.30 6.95 25.64
C GLN A 279 9.75 6.78 25.14
N SER A 280 10.09 5.65 24.53
CA SER A 280 11.41 5.47 23.93
C SER A 280 11.62 6.44 22.75
N PRO A 281 12.87 6.78 22.39
CA PRO A 281 13.15 7.61 21.23
C PRO A 281 12.47 7.10 19.94
N GLN A 282 12.43 5.78 19.76
CA GLN A 282 11.78 5.11 18.63
C GLN A 282 10.25 5.26 18.69
N GLY A 283 9.65 5.05 19.87
CA GLY A 283 8.21 5.23 20.08
C GLY A 283 7.74 6.65 19.79
N ILE A 284 8.50 7.65 20.28
CA ILE A 284 8.24 9.07 20.03
C ILE A 284 8.40 9.38 18.53
N SER A 285 9.47 8.89 17.89
CA SER A 285 9.69 9.07 16.45
C SER A 285 8.51 8.54 15.63
N ALA A 286 7.98 7.36 15.96
CA ALA A 286 6.84 6.82 15.26
C ALA A 286 5.54 7.63 15.51
N LEU A 287 5.34 8.23 16.70
CA LEU A 287 4.22 9.16 16.91
C LEU A 287 4.35 10.42 16.07
N ARG A 288 5.55 11.00 15.98
CA ARG A 288 5.83 12.16 15.12
C ARG A 288 5.49 11.84 13.66
N ASP A 289 5.94 10.69 13.17
CA ASP A 289 5.67 10.26 11.79
C ASP A 289 4.17 10.06 11.53
N LEU A 290 3.43 9.45 12.46
CA LEU A 290 1.97 9.31 12.35
C LEU A 290 1.24 10.66 12.35
N ILE A 291 1.66 11.59 13.20
CA ILE A 291 1.10 12.95 13.27
C ILE A 291 1.39 13.69 11.96
N ALA A 292 2.63 13.66 11.48
CA ALA A 292 3.05 14.30 10.24
C ALA A 292 2.29 13.75 9.03
N LEU A 293 2.08 12.43 8.94
CA LEU A 293 1.29 11.81 7.87
C LEU A 293 -0.18 12.29 7.83
N ARG A 294 -0.73 12.76 8.95
CA ARG A 294 -2.10 13.30 9.01
C ARG A 294 -2.15 14.81 8.79
N ARG A 295 -1.12 15.56 9.21
CA ARG A 295 -1.06 17.03 9.05
C ARG A 295 -0.59 17.47 7.67
N ASN A 296 0.37 16.76 7.08
CA ASN A 296 0.99 17.16 5.82
C ASN A 296 0.03 17.00 4.64
N ASP A 297 0.12 17.91 3.66
CA ASP A 297 -0.68 17.84 2.43
C ASP A 297 -0.50 16.48 1.75
N CYS A 298 -1.58 15.71 1.68
CA CYS A 298 -1.57 14.37 1.13
C CYS A 298 -1.88 14.32 -0.37
N ARG A 299 -2.10 15.46 -1.03
CA ARG A 299 -2.55 15.54 -2.43
C ARG A 299 -1.40 15.45 -3.43
N VAL A 300 -0.20 15.91 -3.04
CA VAL A 300 1.00 15.87 -3.87
C VAL A 300 2.15 15.22 -3.11
N ALA A 301 2.86 14.31 -3.75
CA ALA A 301 4.10 13.77 -3.21
C ALA A 301 5.32 14.45 -3.85
N TYR A 302 6.47 14.41 -3.20
CA TYR A 302 7.71 14.96 -3.74
C TYR A 302 8.88 14.06 -3.35
N GLN A 303 9.84 13.92 -4.27
CA GLN A 303 11.21 13.57 -3.92
C GLN A 303 11.76 14.67 -3.02
N GLU A 304 12.67 14.31 -2.10
CA GLU A 304 13.23 15.26 -1.15
C GLU A 304 13.84 16.49 -1.83
N VAL A 305 14.63 16.28 -2.88
CA VAL A 305 15.28 17.36 -3.66
C VAL A 305 14.29 18.23 -4.45
N LEU A 306 13.04 17.80 -4.59
CA LEU A 306 11.97 18.54 -5.29
C LEU A 306 10.91 19.08 -4.32
N ARG A 307 11.09 18.92 -3.01
CA ARG A 307 10.11 19.35 -2.02
C ARG A 307 10.02 20.88 -1.99
N PRO A 308 8.81 21.48 -2.02
CA PRO A 308 8.65 22.92 -1.84
C PRO A 308 9.25 23.42 -0.52
N VAL A 309 9.79 24.63 -0.53
CA VAL A 309 10.37 25.27 0.66
C VAL A 309 9.43 26.38 1.11
N ASN A 310 8.96 26.31 2.35
CA ASN A 310 8.00 27.26 2.93
C ASN A 310 6.75 27.49 2.06
N GLY A 311 6.22 26.44 1.42
CA GLY A 311 5.04 26.55 0.56
C GLY A 311 5.32 27.14 -0.83
N HIS A 312 6.57 27.37 -1.20
CA HIS A 312 6.95 27.95 -2.50
C HIS A 312 7.79 26.99 -3.35
N CYS A 313 7.72 27.16 -4.67
CA CYS A 313 8.62 26.49 -5.60
C CYS A 313 10.08 26.89 -5.27
N PRO A 314 10.98 25.93 -5.02
CA PRO A 314 12.36 26.25 -4.61
C PRO A 314 13.16 27.03 -5.66
N SER A 315 12.78 26.91 -6.94
CA SER A 315 13.51 27.51 -8.05
C SER A 315 12.96 28.87 -8.49
N CYS A 316 11.64 29.04 -8.63
CA CYS A 316 11.06 30.30 -9.12
C CYS A 316 10.33 31.11 -8.05
N ARG A 317 10.26 30.59 -6.81
CA ARG A 317 9.57 31.22 -5.67
C ARG A 317 8.08 31.44 -5.85
N LEU A 318 7.44 30.84 -6.85
CA LEU A 318 5.99 30.88 -7.00
C LEU A 318 5.31 30.13 -5.85
N GLU A 319 4.22 30.67 -5.31
CA GLU A 319 3.42 30.01 -4.29
C GLU A 319 2.82 28.73 -4.84
N MET A 320 2.98 27.62 -4.10
CA MET A 320 2.46 26.33 -4.55
C MET A 320 0.93 26.30 -4.57
N GLU A 321 0.28 27.16 -3.79
CA GLU A 321 -1.17 27.25 -3.72
C GLU A 321 -1.80 27.74 -5.01
N GLU A 322 -1.16 28.70 -5.69
CA GLU A 322 -1.58 29.25 -6.99
C GLU A 322 -1.50 28.23 -8.13
N ILE A 323 -0.70 27.17 -7.96
CA ILE A 323 -0.53 26.12 -8.96
C ILE A 323 -1.58 25.02 -8.73
N PRO A 324 -2.35 24.62 -9.76
CA PRO A 324 -3.26 23.49 -9.65
C PRO A 324 -2.57 22.23 -9.13
N VAL A 325 -3.16 21.54 -8.15
CA VAL A 325 -2.60 20.36 -7.47
C VAL A 325 -1.96 19.34 -8.43
N LYS A 326 -2.64 19.05 -9.55
CA LYS A 326 -2.17 18.11 -10.58
C LYS A 326 -0.91 18.55 -11.32
N LYS A 327 -0.57 19.84 -11.29
CA LYS A 327 0.56 20.45 -11.98
C LYS A 327 1.72 20.80 -11.04
N ARG A 328 1.50 20.81 -9.72
CA ARG A 328 2.49 21.26 -8.71
C ARG A 328 3.84 20.53 -8.81
N TRP A 329 3.84 19.20 -8.77
CA TRP A 329 5.08 18.41 -8.89
C TRP A 329 5.78 18.69 -10.23
N ASN A 330 5.04 18.67 -11.34
CA ASN A 330 5.58 18.89 -12.67
C ASN A 330 6.17 20.29 -12.81
N HIS A 331 5.52 21.31 -12.24
CA HIS A 331 6.04 22.66 -12.18
C HIS A 331 7.42 22.70 -11.51
N VAL A 332 7.55 22.16 -10.29
CA VAL A 332 8.83 22.17 -9.56
C VAL A 332 9.90 21.42 -10.36
N PHE A 333 9.57 20.23 -10.87
CA PHE A 333 10.47 19.43 -11.70
C PHE A 333 10.98 20.23 -12.92
N ARG A 334 10.08 20.84 -13.69
CA ARG A 334 10.43 21.63 -14.89
C ARG A 334 11.20 22.90 -14.55
N CYS A 335 10.91 23.56 -13.43
CA CYS A 335 11.66 24.73 -12.98
C CYS A 335 13.11 24.35 -12.67
N TYR A 336 13.35 23.26 -11.93
CA TYR A 336 14.69 22.74 -11.71
C TYR A 336 15.38 22.34 -13.02
N THR A 337 14.69 21.62 -13.91
CA THR A 337 15.26 21.26 -15.22
C THR A 337 15.69 22.51 -15.99
N LYS A 338 14.84 23.54 -16.03
CA LYS A 338 15.14 24.79 -16.76
C LYS A 338 16.33 25.51 -16.13
N ARG A 339 16.38 25.61 -14.80
CA ARG A 339 17.49 26.24 -14.08
C ARG A 339 18.80 25.52 -14.35
N TYR A 340 18.85 24.21 -14.14
CA TYR A 340 20.08 23.44 -14.35
C TYR A 340 20.53 23.44 -15.81
N LYS A 341 19.61 23.37 -16.78
CA LYS A 341 19.99 23.53 -18.19
C LYS A 341 20.53 24.92 -18.52
N ALA A 342 20.00 25.97 -17.89
CA ALA A 342 20.53 27.33 -18.08
C ALA A 342 21.92 27.50 -17.46
N GLU A 343 22.19 26.84 -16.33
CA GLU A 343 23.43 26.93 -15.57
C GLU A 343 24.55 26.03 -16.13
N PHE A 344 24.22 24.80 -16.53
CA PHE A 344 25.18 23.76 -16.91
C PHE A 344 25.06 23.30 -18.37
N GLY A 345 24.08 23.79 -19.13
CA GLY A 345 23.80 23.34 -20.50
C GLY A 345 23.11 21.98 -20.60
N PHE A 346 23.23 21.13 -19.56
CA PHE A 346 22.62 19.81 -19.48
C PHE A 346 21.95 19.60 -18.12
N ALA A 347 20.86 18.81 -18.11
CA ALA A 347 20.24 18.36 -16.87
C ALA A 347 19.39 17.12 -17.12
N GLN A 348 19.67 16.04 -16.40
CA GLN A 348 18.84 14.86 -16.31
C GLN A 348 18.59 14.53 -14.83
N PHE A 349 17.41 13.97 -14.54
CA PHE A 349 17.07 13.53 -13.20
C PHE A 349 17.06 12.01 -13.16
N CYS A 350 17.91 11.40 -12.34
CA CYS A 350 17.88 9.96 -12.13
C CYS A 350 16.73 9.61 -11.18
N PHE A 351 15.70 8.91 -11.67
CA PHE A 351 14.60 8.42 -10.83
C PHE A 351 14.97 7.23 -9.95
N LEU A 352 16.15 6.62 -10.13
CA LEU A 352 16.67 5.59 -9.21
C LEU A 352 17.34 6.24 -8.00
N CYS A 353 18.21 7.24 -8.23
CA CYS A 353 18.91 7.96 -7.15
C CYS A 353 18.11 9.12 -6.54
N ASN A 354 17.07 9.61 -7.22
CA ASN A 354 16.39 10.87 -6.90
C ASN A 354 17.33 12.08 -6.89
N ALA A 355 18.25 12.14 -7.86
CA ALA A 355 19.30 13.16 -7.97
C ALA A 355 19.40 13.73 -9.39
N TRP A 356 19.97 14.94 -9.51
CA TRP A 356 20.21 15.60 -10.79
C TRP A 356 21.64 15.36 -11.25
N GLU A 357 21.81 14.97 -12.51
CA GLU A 357 23.08 14.95 -13.23
C GLU A 357 23.11 16.12 -14.22
N THR A 358 24.19 16.90 -14.21
CA THR A 358 24.29 18.18 -14.93
C THR A 358 25.29 18.18 -16.08
N SER A 359 25.98 17.06 -16.30
CA SER A 359 26.83 16.81 -17.47
C SER A 359 26.36 15.57 -18.24
N GLU A 360 26.52 15.58 -19.56
CA GLU A 360 26.22 14.42 -20.41
C GLU A 360 27.20 13.27 -20.17
N THR A 361 28.48 13.57 -19.91
CA THR A 361 29.50 12.56 -19.57
C THR A 361 29.17 11.86 -18.26
N ASP A 362 28.78 12.65 -17.26
CA ASP A 362 28.49 12.14 -15.92
C ASP A 362 27.18 11.35 -15.95
N TRP A 363 26.19 11.78 -16.74
CA TRP A 363 24.96 11.02 -16.96
C TRP A 363 25.21 9.66 -17.62
N GLU A 364 26.05 9.61 -18.66
CA GLU A 364 26.40 8.34 -19.32
C GLU A 364 27.13 7.40 -18.35
N ALA A 365 28.13 7.91 -17.63
CA ALA A 365 28.87 7.12 -16.62
C ALA A 365 27.96 6.67 -15.46
N HIS A 366 27.06 7.53 -15.00
CA HIS A 366 26.07 7.24 -13.96
C HIS A 366 25.11 6.13 -14.40
N CYS A 367 24.58 6.21 -15.63
CA CYS A 367 23.76 5.13 -16.20
C CYS A 367 24.54 3.82 -16.32
N GLN A 368 25.81 3.86 -16.73
CA GLN A 368 26.63 2.67 -16.83
C GLN A 368 26.84 2.02 -15.45
N GLY A 369 27.08 2.83 -14.41
CA GLY A 369 27.18 2.35 -13.03
C GLY A 369 25.93 1.59 -12.55
N HIS A 370 24.73 2.07 -12.88
CA HIS A 370 23.49 1.35 -12.58
C HIS A 370 23.37 0.00 -13.30
N ILE A 371 23.83 -0.08 -14.55
CA ILE A 371 23.81 -1.32 -15.34
C ILE A 371 24.80 -2.32 -14.73
N ASP A 372 26.03 -1.89 -14.47
CA ASP A 372 27.10 -2.74 -13.94
C ASP A 372 26.78 -3.27 -12.54
N ASN A 373 26.18 -2.43 -11.70
CA ASN A 373 25.75 -2.80 -10.34
C ASN A 373 24.40 -3.55 -10.30
N GLN A 374 23.79 -3.83 -11.45
CA GLN A 374 22.48 -4.51 -11.57
C GLN A 374 21.34 -3.82 -10.82
N GLU A 375 21.39 -2.49 -10.72
CA GLU A 375 20.41 -1.66 -10.00
C GLU A 375 19.15 -1.39 -10.84
N THR A 376 19.09 -1.91 -12.07
CA THR A 376 17.94 -1.75 -12.97
C THR A 376 16.70 -2.47 -12.41
N PRO A 377 15.51 -1.81 -12.45
CA PRO A 377 14.33 -2.35 -11.83
C PRO A 377 13.71 -3.47 -12.67
N LEU A 378 13.48 -4.63 -12.03
CA LEU A 378 12.74 -5.75 -12.64
C LEU A 378 11.32 -5.34 -13.12
N ARG A 379 10.71 -4.38 -12.43
CA ARG A 379 9.43 -3.79 -12.83
C ARG A 379 9.63 -2.48 -13.56
N CYS A 380 9.71 -2.58 -14.88
CA CYS A 380 10.11 -1.47 -15.72
C CYS A 380 8.98 -0.47 -16.04
N ASN A 381 7.74 -0.65 -15.55
CA ASN A 381 6.66 0.30 -15.82
C ASN A 381 6.81 1.60 -15.01
N PRO A 382 6.45 2.78 -15.54
CA PRO A 382 6.45 3.99 -14.73
C PRO A 382 5.39 3.92 -13.63
N VAL A 383 5.64 4.62 -12.52
CA VAL A 383 4.72 4.74 -11.38
C VAL A 383 4.51 6.22 -11.05
N THR A 384 3.24 6.61 -11.03
CA THR A 384 2.82 7.92 -10.54
C THR A 384 2.14 7.75 -9.20
N PHE A 385 2.52 8.54 -8.22
CA PHE A 385 1.96 8.53 -6.87
C PHE A 385 1.66 9.96 -6.44
N ARG A 386 0.40 10.25 -6.08
CA ARG A 386 -0.07 11.60 -5.69
C ARG A 386 0.48 12.68 -6.62
N THR A 387 0.17 12.56 -7.91
CA THR A 387 0.58 13.45 -9.01
C THR A 387 2.08 13.51 -9.34
N ALA A 388 2.95 12.94 -8.49
CA ALA A 388 4.39 12.85 -8.71
C ALA A 388 4.79 11.59 -9.47
N ILE A 389 5.85 11.69 -10.27
CA ILE A 389 6.47 10.52 -10.89
C ILE A 389 7.42 9.92 -9.86
N ALA A 390 7.06 8.76 -9.32
CA ALA A 390 7.86 8.03 -8.34
C ALA A 390 8.94 7.18 -9.01
N CYS A 391 8.58 6.52 -10.11
CA CYS A 391 9.53 5.76 -10.92
C CYS A 391 9.33 6.10 -12.38
N ALA A 392 10.42 6.34 -13.10
CA ALA A 392 10.41 6.28 -14.55
C ALA A 392 10.15 4.85 -15.04
N GLY A 393 9.66 4.76 -16.27
CA GLY A 393 9.55 3.52 -17.01
C GLY A 393 10.82 3.27 -17.82
N TYR A 394 11.24 2.01 -17.88
CA TYR A 394 12.37 1.56 -18.67
C TYR A 394 11.92 0.50 -19.67
N CYS A 395 12.56 0.43 -20.82
CA CYS A 395 12.27 -0.62 -21.80
C CYS A 395 13.17 -1.83 -21.53
N PRO A 396 12.62 -3.02 -21.21
CA PRO A 396 13.46 -4.19 -20.96
C PRO A 396 14.32 -4.56 -22.18
N CYS A 397 13.81 -4.37 -23.40
CA CYS A 397 14.58 -4.62 -24.64
C CYS A 397 15.72 -3.62 -24.86
N CYS A 398 15.56 -2.36 -24.45
CA CYS A 398 16.64 -1.38 -24.55
C CYS A 398 17.66 -1.59 -23.44
N LEU A 399 17.22 -1.92 -22.23
CA LEU A 399 18.10 -2.25 -21.11
C LEU A 399 19.05 -3.40 -21.47
N SER A 400 18.58 -4.43 -22.17
CA SER A 400 19.40 -5.58 -22.60
C SER A 400 20.18 -5.40 -23.89
N ASN A 401 20.08 -4.24 -24.56
CA ASN A 401 20.77 -4.00 -25.83
C ASN A 401 22.15 -3.38 -25.59
N ASP A 402 23.17 -4.21 -25.52
CA ASP A 402 24.59 -3.86 -25.36
C ASP A 402 25.15 -2.97 -26.48
N ARG A 403 24.49 -2.90 -27.64
CA ARG A 403 24.89 -2.03 -28.77
C ARG A 403 24.52 -0.57 -28.55
N LEU A 404 23.73 -0.26 -27.53
CA LEU A 404 23.33 1.10 -27.20
C LEU A 404 24.20 1.67 -26.06
N PRO A 405 24.53 2.96 -26.10
CA PRO A 405 25.07 3.69 -24.94
C PRO A 405 24.18 3.54 -23.71
N ALA A 406 24.77 3.59 -22.52
CA ALA A 406 24.09 3.41 -21.24
C ALA A 406 22.91 4.37 -21.05
N ALA A 407 23.06 5.65 -21.40
CA ALA A 407 21.98 6.63 -21.31
C ALA A 407 20.79 6.29 -22.24
N LYS A 408 21.04 5.63 -23.37
CA LYS A 408 19.98 5.15 -24.28
C LYS A 408 19.35 3.86 -23.79
N ARG A 409 20.13 2.94 -23.23
CA ARG A 409 19.63 1.70 -22.59
C ARG A 409 18.70 2.04 -21.43
N MET A 410 19.11 3.00 -20.60
CA MET A 410 18.38 3.50 -19.43
C MET A 410 17.44 4.67 -19.72
N HIS A 411 16.94 4.81 -20.95
CA HIS A 411 16.03 5.90 -21.28
C HIS A 411 14.80 5.91 -20.35
N GLN A 412 14.61 7.03 -19.66
CA GLN A 412 13.61 7.20 -18.61
C GLN A 412 12.29 7.73 -19.17
N HIS A 413 11.28 6.87 -19.25
CA HIS A 413 9.93 7.28 -19.66
C HIS A 413 9.11 7.76 -18.47
N THR A 414 8.84 9.05 -18.39
CA THR A 414 8.04 9.66 -17.31
C THR A 414 6.53 9.56 -17.53
N ILE A 415 6.10 9.31 -18.77
CA ILE A 415 4.68 9.22 -19.17
C ILE A 415 4.36 7.79 -19.58
N ARG A 416 3.35 7.19 -18.93
CA ARG A 416 2.93 5.80 -19.18
C ARG A 416 2.55 5.53 -20.64
N ALA A 417 1.85 6.44 -21.30
CA ALA A 417 1.45 6.28 -22.70
C ALA A 417 2.66 6.20 -23.64
N ASN A 418 3.69 7.03 -23.40
CA ASN A 418 4.92 7.02 -24.20
C ASN A 418 5.74 5.75 -23.96
N TRP A 419 5.83 5.32 -22.69
CA TRP A 419 6.46 4.05 -22.33
C TRP A 419 5.76 2.86 -23.01
N LEU A 420 4.43 2.80 -22.95
CA LEU A 420 3.65 1.74 -23.61
C LEU A 420 3.89 1.73 -25.11
N ARG A 421 3.77 2.90 -25.78
CA ARG A 421 4.00 3.01 -27.22
C ARG A 421 5.38 2.49 -27.62
N HIS A 422 6.41 2.91 -26.89
CA HIS A 422 7.77 2.43 -27.13
C HIS A 422 7.91 0.92 -26.94
N ILE A 423 7.32 0.36 -25.89
CA ILE A 423 7.33 -1.10 -25.65
C ILE A 423 6.59 -1.86 -26.75
N TYR A 424 5.46 -1.35 -27.23
CA TYR A 424 4.70 -1.96 -28.33
C TYR A 424 5.52 -2.05 -29.62
N ASP A 425 6.47 -1.13 -29.83
CA ASP A 425 7.36 -1.17 -30.99
C ASP A 425 8.60 -2.05 -30.74
N CYS A 426 9.15 -2.03 -29.52
CA CYS A 426 10.39 -2.72 -29.18
C CYS A 426 10.24 -4.22 -28.98
N ILE A 427 9.18 -4.69 -28.31
CA ILE A 427 8.97 -6.12 -28.04
C ILE A 427 8.85 -6.92 -29.34
N PRO A 428 8.03 -6.53 -30.33
CA PRO A 428 7.94 -7.29 -31.58
C PRO A 428 9.27 -7.38 -32.32
N LYS A 429 10.04 -6.28 -32.37
CA LYS A 429 11.39 -6.26 -32.97
C LYS A 429 12.33 -7.22 -32.26
N TYR A 430 12.31 -7.22 -30.93
CA TYR A 430 13.07 -8.19 -30.14
C TYR A 430 12.66 -9.63 -30.48
N ILE A 431 11.35 -9.95 -30.49
CA ILE A 431 10.86 -11.29 -30.83
C ILE A 431 11.30 -11.71 -32.25
N GLN A 432 11.28 -10.79 -33.21
CA GLN A 432 11.74 -11.03 -34.59
C GLN A 432 13.25 -11.32 -34.64
N THR A 433 14.07 -10.63 -33.85
CA THR A 433 15.53 -10.91 -33.78
C THR A 433 15.82 -12.28 -33.17
N GLN A 434 14.90 -12.83 -32.37
CA GLN A 434 15.01 -14.17 -31.78
C GLN A 434 14.43 -15.29 -32.67
N CYS A 435 14.07 -15.00 -33.95
CA CYS A 435 13.32 -15.90 -34.84
C CYS A 435 13.93 -17.28 -35.11
N ALA A 436 15.22 -17.49 -34.86
CA ALA A 436 15.86 -18.80 -35.03
C ALA A 436 15.59 -19.79 -33.88
N SER A 437 15.04 -19.33 -32.75
CA SER A 437 14.81 -20.17 -31.57
C SER A 437 13.32 -20.51 -31.40
N SER A 438 13.03 -21.78 -31.10
CA SER A 438 11.70 -22.23 -30.65
C SER A 438 11.28 -21.61 -29.30
N TRP A 439 12.25 -21.01 -28.62
CA TRP A 439 12.15 -20.48 -27.27
C TRP A 439 12.58 -19.02 -27.25
N VAL A 440 11.69 -18.12 -26.83
CA VAL A 440 11.99 -16.69 -26.74
C VAL A 440 12.27 -16.34 -25.27
N PRO A 441 13.52 -16.00 -24.90
CA PRO A 441 13.82 -15.56 -23.55
C PRO A 441 13.18 -14.20 -23.28
N CYS A 442 12.84 -13.95 -22.01
CA CYS A 442 12.40 -12.62 -21.58
C CYS A 442 13.49 -11.59 -21.93
N PRO A 443 13.14 -10.43 -22.51
CA PRO A 443 14.13 -9.39 -22.82
C PRO A 443 14.76 -8.75 -21.58
N HIS A 444 14.25 -9.03 -20.38
CA HIS A 444 14.82 -8.52 -19.14
C HIS A 444 15.88 -9.48 -18.62
N GLU A 445 17.14 -9.03 -18.51
CA GLU A 445 18.31 -9.87 -18.16
C GLU A 445 18.14 -10.64 -16.83
N ARG A 446 17.50 -10.03 -15.84
CA ARG A 446 17.22 -10.65 -14.53
C ARG A 446 16.03 -11.62 -14.51
N CYS A 447 15.35 -11.82 -15.64
CA CYS A 447 14.19 -12.70 -15.75
C CYS A 447 14.57 -13.99 -16.50
N PRO A 448 14.65 -15.15 -15.81
CA PRO A 448 15.02 -16.41 -16.43
C PRO A 448 13.86 -17.06 -17.20
N VAL A 449 12.71 -16.40 -17.33
CA VAL A 449 11.52 -16.95 -18.00
C VAL A 449 11.78 -17.03 -19.49
N VAL A 450 11.46 -18.19 -20.06
CA VAL A 450 11.54 -18.45 -21.50
C VAL A 450 10.16 -18.91 -21.96
N SER A 451 9.66 -18.31 -23.03
CA SER A 451 8.34 -18.63 -23.60
C SER A 451 8.51 -19.53 -24.83
N CYS A 452 7.72 -20.62 -24.88
CA CYS A 452 7.58 -21.41 -26.10
C CYS A 452 6.79 -20.61 -27.12
N ARG A 453 7.19 -20.65 -28.40
CA ARG A 453 6.27 -20.24 -29.47
C ARG A 453 5.22 -21.34 -29.59
N ASP A 454 3.98 -21.05 -29.19
CA ASP A 454 2.85 -21.86 -29.62
C ASP A 454 2.84 -21.81 -31.15
N VAL A 455 3.33 -22.88 -31.77
CA VAL A 455 3.17 -23.11 -33.21
C VAL A 455 1.66 -23.28 -33.40
N GLN A 456 0.98 -22.19 -33.77
CA GLN A 456 -0.30 -22.31 -34.43
C GLN A 456 -0.03 -23.13 -35.69
N LYS A 457 -0.27 -24.43 -35.60
CA LYS A 457 -0.44 -25.30 -36.75
C LYS A 457 -1.70 -24.80 -37.44
N GLU A 458 -1.51 -24.05 -38.53
CA GLU A 458 -2.54 -23.87 -39.56
C GLU A 458 -2.95 -25.24 -40.14
#